data_AF-A0A2E6ZCX1-F1
#
_entry.id   AF-A0A2E6ZCX1-F1
#
_cell.length_a   1.000
_cell.length_b   1.000
_cell.length_c   1.000
_cell.angle_alpha   90.00
_cell.angle_beta   90.00
_cell.angle_gamma   90.00
#
_symmetry.space_group_name_H-M   'P 1'
#
loop_
_entity.id
_entity.type
_entity.pdbx_description
1 polymer ?
#
loop_
_entity_poly.entity_id
_entity_poly.type
_entity_poly.pdbx_seq_one_letter_code
_entity_poly.pdbx_strand_id
1 'polypeptide(L)'
;MRLKALLLSLLLVCSSCGGSSDWNESHKTNFLRACRREAGYEKQDLCTPLAAEIENRIKEGAAKTCLLFSANDIATADEPTQREEAQRKFDSC
;
A
#
# COMPACT_ATOMS: atom_id res chain seq x y z
N MET A 1 -37.70 -12.44 -31.02
CA MET A 1 -37.36 -11.26 -30.20
C MET A 1 -36.29 -11.63 -29.17
N ARG A 2 -35.00 -11.55 -29.55
CA ARG A 2 -33.85 -11.95 -28.71
C ARG A 2 -32.83 -10.81 -28.68
N LEU A 3 -33.17 -9.69 -28.06
CA LEU A 3 -32.29 -8.51 -28.00
C LEU A 3 -32.73 -7.54 -26.89
N LYS A 4 -32.88 -8.04 -25.65
CA LYS A 4 -33.09 -7.16 -24.48
C LYS A 4 -32.35 -7.58 -23.20
N ALA A 5 -31.67 -8.73 -23.18
CA ALA A 5 -31.06 -9.28 -21.96
C ALA A 5 -29.55 -9.00 -21.81
N LEU A 6 -28.93 -8.23 -22.72
CA LEU A 6 -27.47 -8.02 -22.73
C LEU A 6 -27.03 -6.65 -22.18
N LEU A 7 -27.96 -5.80 -21.73
CA LEU A 7 -27.66 -4.44 -21.25
C LEU A 7 -27.57 -4.29 -19.73
N LEU A 8 -27.81 -5.35 -18.95
CA LEU A 8 -27.75 -5.27 -17.47
C LEU A 8 -26.39 -5.64 -16.85
N SER A 9 -25.42 -6.10 -17.64
CA SER A 9 -24.09 -6.49 -17.15
C SER A 9 -23.10 -5.33 -17.02
N LEU A 10 -23.48 -4.09 -17.37
CA LEU A 10 -22.57 -2.94 -17.41
C LEU A 10 -22.55 -2.07 -16.13
N LEU A 11 -23.15 -2.54 -15.03
CA LEU A 11 -23.23 -1.78 -13.77
C LEU A 11 -22.24 -2.24 -12.68
N LEU A 12 -21.25 -3.08 -13.01
CA LEU A 12 -20.29 -3.62 -12.04
C LEU A 12 -18.93 -2.88 -11.99
N VAL A 13 -18.81 -1.70 -12.60
CA VAL A 13 -17.58 -0.88 -12.50
C VAL A 13 -17.84 0.44 -11.80
N CYS A 14 -18.50 0.37 -10.64
CA CYS A 14 -18.29 1.37 -9.60
C CYS A 14 -17.34 0.74 -8.58
N SER A 15 -16.07 0.54 -8.98
CA SER A 15 -15.00 0.31 -8.02
C SER A 15 -15.11 1.39 -6.97
N SER A 16 -15.34 0.97 -5.73
CA SER A 16 -15.74 1.80 -4.62
C SER A 16 -14.89 3.08 -4.53
N CYS A 17 -15.50 4.22 -4.87
CA CYS A 17 -15.09 5.52 -4.33
C CYS A 17 -15.51 5.55 -2.84
N GLY A 18 -14.91 4.67 -2.05
CA GLY A 18 -15.03 4.64 -0.59
C GLY A 18 -14.00 5.59 -0.02
N GLY A 19 -14.26 6.89 -0.17
CA GLY A 19 -13.43 7.97 0.34
C GLY A 19 -13.47 8.06 1.86
N SER A 20 -12.60 7.30 2.52
CA SER A 20 -11.87 7.79 3.69
C SER A 20 -10.48 7.17 3.60
N SER A 21 -9.45 8.00 3.40
CA SER A 21 -8.09 7.55 3.62
C SER A 21 -8.01 7.15 5.09
N ASP A 22 -8.12 5.85 5.39
CA ASP A 22 -7.97 5.26 6.72
C ASP A 22 -6.53 5.43 7.25
N TRP A 23 -5.78 6.40 6.74
CA TRP A 23 -4.46 6.79 7.19
C TRP A 23 -4.58 8.02 8.09
N ASN A 24 -4.12 7.89 9.32
CA ASN A 24 -4.08 8.96 10.30
C ASN A 24 -2.81 8.82 11.16
N GLU A 25 -2.60 9.75 12.09
CA GLU A 25 -1.40 9.76 12.95
C GLU A 25 -1.23 8.50 13.80
N SER A 26 -2.32 7.86 14.22
CA SER A 26 -2.25 6.58 14.95
C SER A 26 -1.71 5.47 14.04
N HIS A 27 -2.20 5.38 12.81
CA HIS A 27 -1.69 4.41 11.82
C HIS A 27 -0.23 4.65 11.48
N LYS A 28 0.16 5.91 11.25
CA LYS A 28 1.55 6.30 10.99
C LYS A 28 2.46 5.92 12.15
N THR A 29 2.05 6.22 13.37
CA THR A 29 2.80 5.87 14.59
C THR A 29 2.94 4.37 14.76
N ASN A 30 1.88 3.61 14.50
CA ASN A 30 1.91 2.14 14.59
C ASN A 30 2.81 1.52 13.51
N PHE A 31 2.72 2.02 12.27
CA PHE A 31 3.59 1.60 11.18
C PHE A 31 5.06 1.88 11.52
N LEU A 32 5.41 3.10 11.92
CA LEU A 32 6.80 3.46 12.28
C LEU A 32 7.34 2.59 13.40
N ARG A 33 6.52 2.29 14.41
CA ARG A 33 6.94 1.41 15.52
C ARG A 33 7.20 -0.02 15.04
N ALA A 34 6.31 -0.58 14.21
CA ALA A 34 6.45 -1.92 13.69
C ALA A 34 7.64 -2.03 12.71
N CYS A 35 7.68 -1.16 11.71
CA CYS A 35 8.73 -1.11 10.70
C CYS A 35 10.12 -1.00 11.35
N ARG A 36 10.33 -0.08 12.30
CA ARG A 36 11.66 0.09 12.94
C ARG A 36 12.07 -1.13 13.77
N ARG A 37 11.11 -1.80 14.41
CA ARG A 37 11.37 -3.02 15.16
C ARG A 37 11.78 -4.17 14.23
N GLU A 38 11.13 -4.28 13.07
CA GLU A 38 11.34 -5.38 12.12
C GLU A 38 12.57 -5.15 11.23
N ALA A 39 12.82 -3.91 10.82
CA ALA A 39 13.98 -3.52 10.02
C ALA A 39 15.32 -3.68 10.78
N GLY A 40 15.28 -3.58 12.11
CA GLY A 40 16.49 -3.53 12.93
C GLY A 40 17.21 -2.18 12.86
N TYR A 41 18.26 -2.02 13.67
CA TYR A 41 18.94 -0.73 13.85
C TYR A 41 19.53 -0.16 12.55
N GLU A 42 19.99 -1.03 11.65
CA GLU A 42 20.69 -0.65 10.42
C GLU A 42 19.75 -0.11 9.33
N LYS A 43 18.48 -0.53 9.32
CA LYS A 43 17.51 -0.24 8.26
C LYS A 43 16.34 0.64 8.71
N GLN A 44 16.33 1.07 9.98
CA GLN A 44 15.21 1.83 10.58
C GLN A 44 14.99 3.23 9.97
N ASP A 45 16.00 3.77 9.27
CA ASP A 45 15.94 5.04 8.56
C ASP A 45 15.01 4.99 7.34
N LEU A 46 14.83 3.80 6.75
CA LEU A 46 13.87 3.54 5.66
C LEU A 46 12.40 3.77 6.08
N CYS A 47 12.08 3.60 7.36
CA CYS A 47 10.69 3.60 7.82
C CYS A 47 10.01 4.97 7.73
N THR A 48 10.75 6.06 7.94
CA THR A 48 10.18 7.42 7.89
C THR A 48 9.76 7.83 6.48
N PRO A 49 10.60 7.70 5.43
CA PRO A 49 10.19 7.98 4.06
C PRO A 49 9.08 7.03 3.59
N LEU A 50 9.11 5.74 3.93
CA LEU A 50 8.03 4.81 3.62
C LEU A 50 6.69 5.26 4.21
N ALA A 51 6.67 5.72 5.46
CA ALA A 51 5.44 6.20 6.10
C ALA A 51 4.84 7.42 5.37
N ALA A 52 5.69 8.33 4.88
CA ALA A 52 5.25 9.49 4.11
C ALA A 52 4.73 9.08 2.73
N GLU A 53 5.37 8.11 2.09
CA GLU A 53 4.94 7.64 0.78
C GLU A 53 3.63 6.84 0.84
N ILE A 54 3.45 5.99 1.86
CA ILE A 54 2.18 5.31 2.15
C ILE A 54 1.06 6.34 2.30
N GLU A 55 1.30 7.41 3.08
CA GLU A 55 0.33 8.47 3.28
C GLU A 55 -0.09 9.12 1.95
N ASN A 56 0.87 9.43 1.09
CA ASN A 56 0.62 10.05 -0.21
C ASN A 56 -0.15 9.11 -1.14
N ARG A 57 0.28 7.85 -1.27
CA ARG A 57 -0.36 6.88 -2.15
C ARG A 57 -1.79 6.53 -1.70
N ILE A 58 -2.05 6.45 -0.39
CA ILE A 58 -3.42 6.27 0.11
C ILE A 58 -4.31 7.48 -0.25
N LYS A 59 -3.78 8.71 -0.19
CA LYS A 59 -4.53 9.91 -0.64
C LYS A 59 -4.85 9.86 -2.13
N GLU A 60 -4.02 9.19 -2.93
CA GLU A 60 -4.22 8.94 -4.36
C GLU A 60 -5.15 7.75 -4.66
N GLY A 61 -5.57 7.01 -3.63
CA GLY A 61 -6.51 5.88 -3.76
C GLY A 61 -5.87 4.50 -3.81
N ALA A 62 -4.55 4.39 -3.60
CA ALA A 62 -3.87 3.10 -3.53
C ALA A 62 -4.33 2.26 -2.33
N ALA A 63 -4.22 0.94 -2.46
CA ALA A 63 -4.68 0.02 -1.43
C ALA A 63 -3.73 0.01 -0.21
N LYS A 64 -4.21 0.51 0.94
CA LYS A 64 -3.47 0.53 2.23
C LYS A 64 -2.80 -0.81 2.55
N THR A 65 -3.52 -1.91 2.41
CA THR A 65 -2.99 -3.26 2.71
C THR A 65 -1.79 -3.63 1.83
N CYS A 66 -1.85 -3.35 0.52
CA CYS A 66 -0.75 -3.60 -0.40
C CYS A 66 0.49 -2.81 0.01
N LEU A 67 0.32 -1.51 0.22
CA LEU A 67 1.40 -0.60 0.60
C LEU A 67 2.08 -1.03 1.91
N LEU A 68 1.31 -1.43 2.92
CA LEU A 68 1.85 -1.85 4.22
C LEU A 68 2.69 -3.13 4.13
N PHE A 69 2.23 -4.12 3.35
CA PHE A 69 2.98 -5.36 3.17
C PHE A 69 4.27 -5.12 2.38
N SER A 70 4.20 -4.43 1.24
CA SER A 70 5.39 -4.17 0.42
C SER A 70 6.39 -3.25 1.12
N ALA A 71 5.94 -2.27 1.91
CA ALA A 71 6.83 -1.45 2.74
C ALA A 71 7.57 -2.26 3.80
N ASN A 72 6.91 -3.28 4.38
CA ASN A 72 7.57 -4.18 5.32
C ASN A 72 8.64 -5.04 4.63
N ASP A 73 8.34 -5.55 3.43
CA ASP A 73 9.30 -6.30 2.62
C ASP A 73 10.52 -5.43 2.27
N ILE A 74 10.33 -4.15 1.92
CA ILE A 74 11.43 -3.19 1.66
C ILE A 74 12.31 -3.02 2.91
N ALA A 75 11.67 -2.81 4.07
CA ALA A 75 12.35 -2.50 5.33
C ALA A 75 13.10 -3.72 5.91
N THR A 76 12.58 -4.92 5.67
CA THR A 76 13.16 -6.17 6.19
C THR A 76 14.11 -6.86 5.21
N ALA A 77 14.07 -6.54 3.91
CA ALA A 77 14.96 -7.11 2.89
C ALA A 77 16.44 -7.09 3.32
N ASP A 78 17.05 -8.27 3.30
CA ASP A 78 18.46 -8.48 3.65
C ASP A 78 19.37 -8.29 2.43
N GLU A 79 18.88 -8.66 1.25
CA GLU A 79 19.62 -8.54 0.00
C GLU A 79 19.08 -7.38 -0.87
N PRO A 80 19.95 -6.68 -1.61
CA PRO A 80 19.53 -5.59 -2.51
C PRO A 80 18.47 -6.02 -3.54
N THR A 81 18.59 -7.23 -4.08
CA THR A 81 17.64 -7.76 -5.09
C THR A 81 16.24 -7.97 -4.53
N GLN A 82 16.13 -8.40 -3.27
CA GLN A 82 14.84 -8.53 -2.57
C GLN A 82 14.21 -7.15 -2.36
N ARG A 83 15.02 -6.16 -1.97
CA ARG A 83 14.55 -4.78 -1.80
C ARG A 83 14.04 -4.19 -3.10
N GLU A 84 14.75 -4.40 -4.21
CA GLU A 84 14.29 -3.96 -5.53
C GLU A 84 12.98 -4.62 -5.95
N GLU A 85 12.81 -5.92 -5.67
CA GLU A 85 11.54 -6.61 -5.94
C GLU A 85 10.40 -6.06 -5.07
N ALA A 86 10.65 -5.84 -3.78
CA ALA A 86 9.69 -5.25 -2.87
C ALA A 86 9.31 -3.82 -3.28
N GLN A 87 10.28 -3.02 -3.75
CA GLN A 87 10.04 -1.69 -4.30
C GLN A 87 9.13 -1.76 -5.53
N ARG A 88 9.39 -2.68 -6.47
CA ARG A 88 8.52 -2.87 -7.65
C ARG A 88 7.08 -3.24 -7.26
N LYS A 89 6.90 -4.07 -6.24
CA LYS A 89 5.56 -4.41 -5.71
C LYS A 89 4.89 -3.19 -5.09
N PHE A 90 5.61 -2.45 -4.26
CA PHE A 90 5.13 -1.22 -3.64
C PHE A 90 4.71 -0.19 -4.69
N ASP A 91 5.48 -0.06 -5.78
CA ASP A 91 5.20 0.85 -6.88
C ASP A 91 3.90 0.52 -7.63
N SER A 92 3.41 -0.73 -7.53
CA SER A 92 2.25 -1.25 -8.25
C SER A 92 0.91 -1.25 -7.47
N CYS A 93 0.90 -0.77 -6.22
CA CYS A 93 -0.21 -0.95 -5.25
C CYS A 93 -1.52 -0.16 -5.45
#